data_AF-A0A0H5BY68-F1
#
_entry.id   AF-A0A0H5BY68-F1
#
_cell.length_a   1.000
_cell.length_b   1.000
_cell.length_c   1.000
_cell.angle_alpha   90.00
_cell.angle_beta   90.00
_cell.angle_gamma   90.00
#
_symmetry.space_group_name_H-M   'P 1'
#
loop_
_entity.id
_entity.type
_entity.pdbx_description
1 polymer ?
#
loop_
_entity_poly.entity_id
_entity_poly.type
_entity_poly.pdbx_seq_one_letter_code
_entity_poly.pdbx_strand_id
1 'polypeptide(L)'
;MAKIIVLHPDASKLSSIATKINALNKKSGPFDPIILIGDALPEEEETLSTVRFEPQILCAPGSQSLKYVGDDHRELEGSNISYLGKYGTLTKADGITIAFVTGDEKVLDDEMEQILQDLRGKKVDVLITYQWPYAIANERELFFGNTNIDRIVRQTQPQYHFAVGSNVGKFFERPPFQWSDSLTNTRFISLGEFESGDKWIYAFNINATQELKPPANLTPNPFETEEVTQPKKRVFEEPLADDTSKKIRLRKVVSPENCFFCLSNPKLESHMIISIGEHAYLTIAKGPLTRPTRLMNFSGHCLIIPVAHIPSLDSSRDNKSVVETPLYNEIMRYQVSLVKFFDSFELATVFFQINKADSVHFHIQCFPIPADFLTKFSSVLERKSKYNNEKLIQNTKLMFQKFKDTEDPKYLEFIDSKKDYISFTLFNRSISKQEVYITYIDSSKSLDLQFGRRVLAELLQTPKRIKWDKCKQSRTVEEQETEAFKEKFKSYDFTMEG
;
A
#
# COMPACT_ATOMS: atom_id res chain seq x y z
N MET A 1 -15.52 37.96 -1.80
CA MET A 1 -14.76 37.03 -0.95
C MET A 1 -15.73 36.01 -0.40
N ALA A 2 -15.66 34.78 -0.90
CA ALA A 2 -16.48 33.68 -0.43
C ALA A 2 -15.89 33.10 0.85
N LYS A 3 -16.74 32.67 1.77
CA LYS A 3 -16.35 31.94 2.97
C LYS A 3 -16.74 30.48 2.79
N ILE A 4 -15.77 29.58 2.70
CA ILE A 4 -16.01 28.15 2.45
C ILE A 4 -15.64 27.36 3.70
N ILE A 5 -16.43 26.33 4.01
CA ILE A 5 -16.05 25.30 4.97
C ILE A 5 -15.90 23.98 4.25
N VAL A 6 -14.83 23.26 4.59
CA VAL A 6 -14.62 21.87 4.21
C VAL A 6 -14.42 21.06 5.49
N LEU A 7 -15.11 19.93 5.62
CA LEU A 7 -14.99 19.03 6.76
C LEU A 7 -15.04 17.56 6.35
N HIS A 8 -14.46 16.70 7.18
CA HIS A 8 -14.53 15.25 7.07
C HIS A 8 -15.34 14.68 8.25
N PRO A 9 -16.62 14.33 8.03
CA PRO A 9 -17.49 13.86 9.10
C PRO A 9 -17.36 12.36 9.35
N ASP A 10 -17.68 11.93 10.57
CA ASP A 10 -18.09 10.56 10.89
C ASP A 10 -19.60 10.47 10.66
N ALA A 11 -20.03 9.58 9.76
CA ALA A 11 -21.43 9.39 9.39
C ALA A 11 -22.33 9.08 10.61
N SER A 12 -21.81 8.36 11.61
CA SER A 12 -22.55 8.01 12.84
C SER A 12 -22.78 9.21 13.77
N LYS A 13 -22.05 10.32 13.56
CA LYS A 13 -22.10 11.52 14.40
C LYS A 13 -22.70 12.73 13.69
N LEU A 14 -23.34 12.53 12.54
CA LEU A 14 -23.79 13.61 11.66
C LEU A 14 -24.71 14.64 12.36
N SER A 15 -25.59 14.23 13.28
CA SER A 15 -26.44 15.14 14.07
C SER A 15 -25.64 16.07 14.99
N SER A 16 -24.57 15.54 15.61
CA SER A 16 -23.67 16.34 16.45
C SER A 16 -22.86 17.32 15.62
N ILE A 17 -22.44 16.90 14.43
CA ILE A 17 -21.75 17.73 13.45
C ILE A 17 -22.67 18.86 12.98
N ALA A 18 -23.92 18.55 12.63
CA ALA A 18 -24.92 19.55 12.22
C ALA A 18 -25.11 20.64 13.28
N THR A 19 -25.20 20.26 14.55
CA THR A 19 -25.29 21.23 15.67
C THR A 19 -24.08 22.16 15.70
N LYS A 20 -22.86 21.62 15.56
CA LYS A 20 -21.62 22.41 15.55
C LYS A 20 -21.54 23.32 14.31
N ILE A 21 -21.93 22.83 13.14
CA ILE A 21 -21.92 23.58 11.88
C ILE A 21 -22.94 24.72 11.89
N ASN A 22 -24.16 24.49 12.37
CA ASN A 22 -25.17 25.53 12.50
C ASN A 22 -24.69 26.65 13.44
N ALA A 23 -24.15 26.28 14.60
CA ALA A 23 -23.58 27.24 15.55
C ALA A 23 -22.42 28.03 14.95
N LEU A 24 -21.52 27.38 14.21
CA LEU A 24 -20.39 28.02 13.55
C LEU A 24 -20.84 28.98 12.44
N ASN A 25 -21.81 28.55 11.62
CA ASN A 25 -22.38 29.37 10.55
C ASN A 25 -23.09 30.60 11.10
N LYS A 26 -23.85 30.46 12.18
CA LYS A 26 -24.47 31.59 12.88
C LYS A 26 -23.45 32.56 13.46
N LYS A 27 -22.34 32.05 14.00
CA LYS A 27 -21.31 32.88 14.65
C LYS A 27 -20.40 33.60 13.65
N SER A 28 -19.98 32.94 12.58
CA SER A 28 -18.87 33.39 11.71
C SER A 28 -19.19 33.39 10.21
N GLY A 29 -20.36 32.90 9.83
CA GLY A 29 -20.82 32.80 8.44
C GLY A 29 -21.34 34.13 7.86
N PRO A 30 -22.25 34.09 6.88
CA PRO A 30 -22.69 32.87 6.21
C PRO A 30 -21.52 32.20 5.47
N PHE A 31 -21.39 30.88 5.60
CA PHE A 31 -20.48 30.07 4.80
C PHE A 31 -21.24 29.50 3.60
N ASP A 32 -20.66 29.63 2.41
CA ASP A 32 -21.23 29.10 1.19
C ASP A 32 -20.13 28.76 0.16
N PRO A 33 -19.94 27.48 -0.22
CA PRO A 33 -20.61 26.29 0.33
C PRO A 33 -19.97 25.76 1.62
N ILE A 34 -20.66 24.82 2.26
CA ILE A 34 -20.14 23.93 3.30
C ILE A 34 -20.07 22.52 2.68
N ILE A 35 -18.87 21.93 2.66
CA ILE A 35 -18.59 20.68 1.94
C ILE A 35 -18.20 19.58 2.93
N LEU A 36 -18.90 18.46 2.87
CA LEU A 36 -18.52 17.19 3.50
C LEU A 36 -17.70 16.38 2.50
N ILE A 37 -16.51 15.93 2.89
CA ILE A 37 -15.68 15.02 2.07
C ILE A 37 -15.62 13.66 2.74
N GLY A 38 -15.73 12.58 1.97
CA GLY A 38 -15.58 11.21 2.45
C GLY A 38 -16.91 10.46 2.51
N ASP A 39 -16.91 9.27 3.11
CA ASP A 39 -18.09 8.43 3.28
C ASP A 39 -18.97 9.02 4.42
N ALA A 40 -19.45 10.24 4.17
CA ALA A 40 -19.95 11.19 5.15
C ALA A 40 -21.41 10.98 5.54
N LEU A 41 -22.15 10.22 4.74
CA LEU A 41 -23.57 9.96 4.93
C LEU A 41 -23.77 8.52 5.44
N PRO A 42 -24.80 8.30 6.27
CA PRO A 42 -25.15 6.98 6.77
C PRO A 42 -25.63 6.04 5.66
N GLU A 43 -25.56 4.73 5.88
CA GLU A 43 -25.95 3.72 4.87
C GLU A 43 -27.46 3.67 4.57
N GLU A 44 -28.29 4.18 5.48
CA GLU A 44 -29.75 4.19 5.40
C GLU A 44 -30.29 5.64 5.36
N GLU A 45 -31.07 5.98 4.34
CA GLU A 45 -31.59 7.34 4.10
C GLU A 45 -32.46 7.83 5.26
N GLU A 46 -33.21 6.95 5.91
CA GLU A 46 -34.12 7.26 7.02
C GLU A 46 -33.40 7.93 8.20
N THR A 47 -32.13 7.62 8.40
CA THR A 47 -31.33 8.19 9.49
C THR A 47 -31.05 9.70 9.29
N LEU A 48 -31.08 10.18 8.05
CA LEU A 48 -30.93 11.61 7.72
C LEU A 48 -32.14 12.45 8.16
N SER A 49 -33.31 11.82 8.36
CA SER A 49 -34.53 12.52 8.79
C SER A 49 -34.38 13.23 10.14
N THR A 50 -33.40 12.82 10.95
CA THR A 50 -33.08 13.40 12.27
C THR A 50 -31.97 14.46 12.22
N VAL A 51 -31.28 14.58 11.09
CA VAL A 51 -30.18 15.52 10.87
C VAL A 51 -30.72 16.83 10.32
N ARG A 52 -30.36 17.96 10.95
CA ARG A 52 -30.85 19.28 10.58
C ARG A 52 -29.69 20.25 10.39
N PHE A 53 -29.22 20.38 9.15
CA PHE A 53 -28.36 21.48 8.74
C PHE A 53 -29.23 22.68 8.37
N GLU A 54 -28.98 23.83 8.97
CA GLU A 54 -29.60 25.11 8.60
C GLU A 54 -29.10 25.62 7.23
N PRO A 55 -27.78 25.62 6.93
CA PRO A 55 -27.27 25.96 5.60
C PRO A 55 -27.34 24.76 4.63
N GLN A 56 -27.24 25.05 3.32
CA GLN A 56 -27.05 24.02 2.31
C GLN A 56 -25.67 23.37 2.45
N ILE A 57 -25.65 22.04 2.41
CA ILE A 57 -24.47 21.21 2.52
C ILE A 57 -24.23 20.49 1.20
N LEU A 58 -22.99 20.47 0.73
CA LEU A 58 -22.56 19.65 -0.40
C LEU A 58 -21.82 18.43 0.12
N CYS A 59 -22.14 17.24 -0.36
CA CYS A 59 -21.50 16.00 0.02
C CYS A 59 -20.70 15.42 -1.15
N ALA A 60 -19.38 15.45 -1.04
CA ALA A 60 -18.43 14.79 -1.93
C ALA A 60 -18.10 13.40 -1.33
N PRO A 61 -18.64 12.30 -1.88
CA PRO A 61 -18.52 10.98 -1.27
C PRO A 61 -17.08 10.46 -1.19
N GLY A 62 -16.89 9.37 -0.45
CA GLY A 62 -15.61 8.69 -0.33
C GLY A 62 -15.49 7.53 -1.31
N SER A 63 -15.07 6.37 -0.80
CA SER A 63 -14.86 5.16 -1.61
C SER A 63 -16.08 4.25 -1.69
N GLN A 64 -17.10 4.51 -0.87
CA GLN A 64 -18.28 3.67 -0.77
C GLN A 64 -19.47 4.34 -1.46
N SER A 65 -20.00 3.72 -2.51
CA SER A 65 -21.26 4.14 -3.11
C SER A 65 -22.42 3.83 -2.17
N LEU A 66 -23.30 4.81 -1.96
CA LEU A 66 -24.54 4.63 -1.20
C LEU A 66 -25.61 4.02 -2.10
N LYS A 67 -26.17 2.87 -1.69
CA LYS A 67 -27.17 2.14 -2.49
C LYS A 67 -28.41 2.97 -2.81
N TYR A 68 -28.84 3.82 -1.88
CA TYR A 68 -30.06 4.62 -2.03
C TYR A 68 -29.86 5.91 -2.82
N VAL A 69 -28.61 6.37 -3.01
CA VAL A 69 -28.30 7.60 -3.76
C VAL A 69 -27.83 7.28 -5.18
N GLY A 70 -27.11 6.17 -5.36
CA GLY A 70 -26.45 5.84 -6.62
C GLY A 70 -25.17 6.65 -6.82
N ASP A 71 -24.75 6.78 -8.08
CA ASP A 71 -23.49 7.43 -8.46
C ASP A 71 -23.68 8.88 -8.94
N ASP A 72 -24.93 9.31 -9.16
CA ASP A 72 -25.30 10.61 -9.73
C ASP A 72 -25.56 11.67 -8.65
N HIS A 73 -25.52 12.94 -9.07
CA HIS A 73 -25.90 14.07 -8.22
C HIS A 73 -27.37 13.98 -7.78
N ARG A 74 -27.63 14.15 -6.48
CA ARG A 74 -28.98 14.08 -5.90
C ARG A 74 -29.16 15.00 -4.71
N GLU A 75 -30.22 15.80 -4.72
CA GLU A 75 -30.70 16.50 -3.53
C GLU A 75 -31.44 15.50 -2.62
N LEU A 76 -31.04 15.40 -1.36
CA LEU A 76 -31.61 14.42 -0.42
C LEU A 76 -32.83 15.01 0.28
N GLU A 77 -34.02 14.50 -0.06
CA GLU A 77 -35.29 15.05 0.42
C GLU A 77 -35.34 15.17 1.95
N GLY A 78 -35.77 16.34 2.44
CA GLY A 78 -35.90 16.59 3.89
C GLY A 78 -34.58 16.81 4.64
N SER A 79 -33.44 16.79 3.95
CA SER A 79 -32.14 17.20 4.48
C SER A 79 -31.58 18.31 3.57
N ASN A 80 -31.03 19.40 4.11
CA ASN A 80 -30.41 20.45 3.30
C ASN A 80 -29.04 19.97 2.73
N ILE A 81 -28.99 18.75 2.18
CA ILE A 81 -27.80 18.05 1.75
C ILE A 81 -27.97 17.71 0.26
N SER A 82 -27.00 18.16 -0.52
CA SER A 82 -26.86 17.84 -1.94
C SER A 82 -25.70 16.88 -2.11
N TYR A 83 -25.97 15.66 -2.57
CA TYR A 83 -24.96 14.66 -2.89
C TYR A 83 -24.41 14.94 -4.28
N LEU A 84 -23.09 15.09 -4.40
CA LEU A 84 -22.46 15.59 -5.62
C LEU A 84 -22.22 14.50 -6.69
N GLY A 85 -22.21 13.22 -6.31
CA GLY A 85 -21.84 12.12 -7.20
C GLY A 85 -20.33 11.97 -7.40
N LYS A 86 -19.93 11.13 -8.36
CA LYS A 86 -18.51 10.74 -8.57
C LYS A 86 -17.59 11.90 -8.92
N TYR A 87 -17.91 12.68 -9.94
CA TYR A 87 -17.08 13.80 -10.34
C TYR A 87 -17.91 14.89 -11.05
N GLY A 88 -17.40 16.11 -11.04
CA GLY A 88 -18.08 17.23 -11.68
C GLY A 88 -17.51 18.59 -11.31
N THR A 89 -18.18 19.64 -11.78
CA THR A 89 -17.84 21.03 -11.50
C THR A 89 -19.06 21.82 -11.08
N LEU A 90 -18.93 22.61 -10.02
CA LEU A 90 -19.95 23.54 -9.53
C LEU A 90 -19.38 24.96 -9.55
N THR A 91 -19.98 25.86 -10.32
CA THR A 91 -19.61 27.28 -10.33
C THR A 91 -20.63 28.09 -9.56
N LYS A 92 -20.17 28.82 -8.54
CA LYS A 92 -21.00 29.67 -7.68
C LYS A 92 -21.20 31.05 -8.31
N ALA A 93 -22.21 31.79 -7.82
CA ALA A 93 -22.57 33.11 -8.34
C ALA A 93 -21.48 34.17 -8.15
N ASP A 94 -20.59 33.97 -7.19
CA ASP A 94 -19.41 34.81 -6.93
C ASP A 94 -18.21 34.50 -7.85
N GLY A 95 -18.40 33.58 -8.82
CA GLY A 95 -17.40 33.21 -9.82
C GLY A 95 -16.40 32.16 -9.35
N ILE A 96 -16.58 31.57 -8.16
CA ILE A 96 -15.72 30.49 -7.67
C ILE A 96 -16.17 29.16 -8.26
N THR A 97 -15.24 28.46 -8.89
CA THR A 97 -15.48 27.11 -9.42
C THR A 97 -14.87 26.04 -8.53
N ILE A 98 -15.69 25.07 -8.15
CA ILE A 98 -15.32 23.91 -7.35
C ILE A 98 -15.37 22.69 -8.25
N ALA A 99 -14.25 22.00 -8.43
CA ALA A 99 -14.23 20.67 -9.04
C ALA A 99 -14.18 19.62 -7.94
N PHE A 100 -14.88 18.51 -8.13
CA PHE A 100 -14.81 17.38 -7.22
C PHE A 100 -14.57 16.09 -8.01
N VAL A 101 -13.74 15.21 -7.45
CA VAL A 101 -13.45 13.88 -7.99
C VAL A 101 -13.34 12.90 -6.82
N THR A 102 -14.35 12.07 -6.70
CA THR A 102 -14.64 11.20 -5.56
C THR A 102 -14.71 9.75 -6.01
N GLY A 103 -14.88 8.81 -5.08
CA GLY A 103 -14.87 7.39 -5.39
C GLY A 103 -13.56 6.69 -5.08
N ASP A 104 -13.56 5.38 -5.29
CA ASP A 104 -12.39 4.52 -5.15
C ASP A 104 -11.43 4.62 -6.36
N GLU A 105 -10.33 3.88 -6.29
CA GLU A 105 -9.31 3.86 -7.36
C GLU A 105 -9.90 3.40 -8.72
N LYS A 106 -10.96 2.58 -8.68
CA LYS A 106 -11.60 2.04 -9.88
C LYS A 106 -12.33 3.13 -10.67
N VAL A 107 -13.08 4.01 -10.00
CA VAL A 107 -13.72 5.18 -10.66
C VAL A 107 -12.68 6.04 -11.36
N LEU A 108 -11.57 6.32 -10.67
CA LEU A 108 -10.47 7.10 -11.22
C LEU A 108 -9.78 6.42 -12.40
N ASP A 109 -9.74 5.10 -12.46
CA ASP A 109 -9.15 4.36 -13.57
C ASP A 109 -10.11 4.25 -14.78
N ASP A 110 -11.39 3.98 -14.52
CA ASP A 110 -12.39 3.73 -15.56
C ASP A 110 -12.82 5.03 -16.28
N GLU A 111 -12.98 6.14 -15.54
CA GLU A 111 -13.57 7.39 -16.05
C GLU A 111 -12.51 8.50 -16.32
N MET A 112 -11.23 8.20 -16.16
CA MET A 112 -10.15 9.20 -16.14
C MET A 112 -10.12 10.15 -17.34
N GLU A 113 -10.25 9.58 -18.54
CA GLU A 113 -10.16 10.37 -19.77
C GLU A 113 -11.37 11.30 -19.93
N GLN A 114 -12.55 10.86 -19.49
CA GLN A 114 -13.75 11.69 -19.45
C GLN A 114 -13.62 12.81 -18.42
N ILE A 115 -13.10 12.51 -17.23
CA ILE A 115 -12.84 13.52 -16.18
C ILE A 115 -11.90 14.61 -16.71
N LEU A 116 -10.78 14.23 -17.34
CA LEU A 116 -9.86 15.20 -17.93
C LEU A 116 -10.50 15.99 -19.06
N GLN A 117 -11.32 15.37 -19.90
CA GLN A 117 -12.04 16.05 -20.96
C GLN A 117 -13.00 17.11 -20.39
N ASP A 118 -13.76 16.76 -19.35
CA ASP A 118 -14.77 17.65 -18.74
C ASP A 118 -14.14 18.80 -17.96
N LEU A 119 -12.91 18.62 -17.46
CA LEU A 119 -12.13 19.65 -16.78
C LEU A 119 -11.25 20.47 -17.72
N ARG A 120 -11.13 20.10 -19.00
CA ARG A 120 -10.19 20.74 -19.93
C ARG A 120 -10.58 22.20 -20.15
N GLY A 121 -9.64 23.11 -19.90
CA GLY A 121 -9.82 24.55 -20.10
C GLY A 121 -10.76 25.23 -19.11
N LYS A 122 -11.25 24.51 -18.09
CA LYS A 122 -12.04 25.12 -17.01
C LYS A 122 -11.13 25.68 -15.93
N LYS A 123 -11.42 26.90 -15.47
CA LYS A 123 -10.84 27.45 -14.25
C LYS A 123 -11.40 26.69 -13.04
N VAL A 124 -10.52 26.17 -12.19
CA VAL A 124 -10.89 25.51 -10.93
C VAL A 124 -10.23 26.27 -9.79
N ASP A 125 -11.02 26.83 -8.89
CA ASP A 125 -10.51 27.56 -7.73
C ASP A 125 -10.29 26.62 -6.54
N VAL A 126 -11.21 25.67 -6.34
CA VAL A 126 -11.13 24.65 -5.29
C VAL A 126 -11.28 23.26 -5.92
N LEU A 127 -10.32 22.38 -5.67
CA LEU A 127 -10.40 20.98 -6.04
C LEU A 127 -10.66 20.14 -4.78
N ILE A 128 -11.67 19.29 -4.83
CA ILE A 128 -12.03 18.33 -3.79
C ILE A 128 -11.74 16.93 -4.32
N THR A 129 -10.89 16.16 -3.64
CA THR A 129 -10.67 14.75 -3.99
C THR A 129 -10.83 13.85 -2.78
N TYR A 130 -11.26 12.61 -3.00
CA TYR A 130 -11.20 11.64 -1.91
C TYR A 130 -9.74 11.22 -1.66
N GLN A 131 -9.04 10.77 -2.71
CA GLN A 131 -7.65 10.32 -2.61
C GLN A 131 -6.63 11.48 -2.66
N TRP A 132 -5.43 11.25 -2.11
CA TRP A 132 -4.32 12.20 -2.22
C TRP A 132 -3.65 12.13 -3.60
N PRO A 133 -3.09 13.25 -4.10
CA PRO A 133 -2.16 13.22 -5.23
C PRO A 133 -0.90 12.43 -4.85
N TYR A 134 -0.41 11.60 -5.79
CA TYR A 134 0.83 10.84 -5.60
C TYR A 134 2.03 11.74 -5.34
N ALA A 135 2.15 12.89 -6.02
CA ALA A 135 3.27 13.81 -5.83
C ALA A 135 3.42 14.27 -4.37
N ILE A 136 2.32 14.66 -3.71
CA ILE A 136 2.32 15.09 -2.30
C ILE A 136 2.43 13.90 -1.35
N ALA A 137 1.78 12.78 -1.67
CA ALA A 137 1.92 11.55 -0.89
C ALA A 137 3.39 11.10 -0.84
N ASN A 138 4.10 11.16 -1.97
CA ASN A 138 5.50 10.79 -2.09
C ASN A 138 6.43 11.70 -1.27
N GLU A 139 6.23 13.03 -1.26
CA GLU A 139 6.97 13.95 -0.40
C GLU A 139 6.83 13.61 1.09
N ARG A 140 5.66 13.09 1.48
CA ARG A 140 5.36 12.69 2.86
C ARG A 140 5.69 11.22 3.13
N GLU A 141 6.30 10.53 2.16
CA GLU A 141 6.58 9.10 2.19
C GLU A 141 5.34 8.24 2.51
N LEU A 142 4.17 8.71 2.08
CA LEU A 142 2.90 8.02 2.18
C LEU A 142 2.73 7.10 0.98
N PHE A 143 2.16 5.92 1.20
CA PHE A 143 1.98 4.89 0.15
C PHE A 143 0.55 4.83 -0.38
N PHE A 144 -0.25 5.84 -0.03
CA PHE A 144 -1.57 6.09 -0.59
C PHE A 144 -1.50 7.44 -1.30
N GLY A 145 -1.54 7.40 -2.62
CA GLY A 145 -1.42 8.56 -3.49
C GLY A 145 -1.65 8.10 -4.91
N ASN A 146 -2.47 8.84 -5.65
CA ASN A 146 -2.94 8.42 -6.96
C ASN A 146 -2.38 9.33 -8.06
N THR A 147 -1.72 8.73 -9.05
CA THR A 147 -1.14 9.44 -10.20
C THR A 147 -2.19 10.04 -11.13
N ASN A 148 -3.41 9.50 -11.16
CA ASN A 148 -4.54 10.11 -11.87
C ASN A 148 -4.95 11.44 -11.20
N ILE A 149 -4.92 11.52 -9.86
CA ILE A 149 -5.13 12.79 -9.17
C ILE A 149 -4.01 13.79 -9.52
N ASP A 150 -2.76 13.35 -9.67
CA ASP A 150 -1.67 14.24 -10.15
C ASP A 150 -1.99 14.85 -11.52
N ARG A 151 -2.56 14.07 -12.45
CA ARG A 151 -2.97 14.57 -13.78
C ARG A 151 -4.06 15.63 -13.66
N ILE A 152 -5.04 15.43 -12.78
CA ILE A 152 -6.14 16.37 -12.53
C ILE A 152 -5.59 17.66 -11.93
N VAL A 153 -4.71 17.56 -10.93
CA VAL A 153 -4.09 18.71 -10.27
C VAL A 153 -3.24 19.51 -11.27
N ARG A 154 -2.45 18.85 -12.12
CA ARG A 154 -1.66 19.51 -13.19
C ARG A 154 -2.53 20.24 -14.21
N GLN A 155 -3.68 19.67 -14.58
CA GLN A 155 -4.58 20.29 -15.55
C GLN A 155 -5.36 21.47 -14.96
N THR A 156 -5.76 21.37 -13.69
CA THR A 156 -6.69 22.31 -13.06
C THR A 156 -6.00 23.41 -12.26
N GLN A 157 -4.79 23.15 -11.74
CA GLN A 157 -3.95 24.08 -10.99
C GLN A 157 -4.72 24.90 -9.94
N PRO A 158 -5.42 24.24 -9.00
CA PRO A 158 -6.40 24.90 -8.15
C PRO A 158 -5.74 25.80 -7.09
N GLN A 159 -6.43 26.85 -6.62
CA GLN A 159 -5.93 27.65 -5.49
C GLN A 159 -5.93 26.84 -4.18
N TYR A 160 -6.93 25.97 -4.00
CA TYR A 160 -7.05 25.05 -2.88
C TYR A 160 -7.31 23.63 -3.37
N HIS A 161 -6.62 22.65 -2.78
CA HIS A 161 -6.86 21.23 -2.99
C HIS A 161 -7.13 20.57 -1.63
N PHE A 162 -8.36 20.09 -1.43
CA PHE A 162 -8.74 19.33 -0.25
C PHE A 162 -8.79 17.83 -0.55
N ALA A 163 -8.28 17.03 0.39
CA ALA A 163 -8.39 15.57 0.35
C ALA A 163 -8.61 14.94 1.74
N VAL A 164 -8.86 13.63 1.78
CA VAL A 164 -8.89 12.86 3.05
C VAL A 164 -7.99 11.62 2.98
N GLY A 165 -7.84 11.00 1.82
CA GLY A 165 -6.91 9.90 1.52
C GLY A 165 -7.36 8.51 1.98
N SER A 166 -8.20 8.42 3.01
CA SER A 166 -8.87 7.20 3.45
C SER A 166 -10.08 7.51 4.33
N ASN A 167 -10.88 6.50 4.71
CA ASN A 167 -12.11 6.68 5.50
C ASN A 167 -11.92 7.43 6.82
N VAL A 168 -10.82 7.23 7.54
CA VAL A 168 -10.55 7.95 8.80
C VAL A 168 -9.86 9.30 8.55
N GLY A 169 -9.33 9.50 7.34
CA GLY A 169 -8.55 10.67 6.99
C GLY A 169 -7.27 10.81 7.81
N LYS A 170 -6.51 11.86 7.55
CA LYS A 170 -5.42 12.32 8.40
C LYS A 170 -5.20 13.80 8.16
N PHE A 171 -5.08 14.60 9.21
CA PHE A 171 -4.82 16.02 9.02
C PHE A 171 -3.40 16.24 8.49
N PHE A 172 -3.29 17.01 7.41
CA PHE A 172 -2.02 17.50 6.90
C PHE A 172 -2.23 18.77 6.08
N GLU A 173 -1.52 19.83 6.42
CA GLU A 173 -1.54 21.08 5.66
C GLU A 173 -0.13 21.32 5.10
N ARG A 174 -0.01 21.26 3.78
CA ARG A 174 1.27 21.47 3.09
C ARG A 174 1.50 22.98 2.92
N PRO A 175 2.73 23.49 3.14
CA PRO A 175 3.08 24.84 2.70
C PRO A 175 2.74 25.06 1.20
N PRO A 176 2.32 26.27 0.82
CA PRO A 176 1.87 26.55 -0.54
C PRO A 176 3.02 26.38 -1.55
N PHE A 177 2.64 26.09 -2.79
CA PHE A 177 3.54 26.07 -3.94
C PHE A 177 2.93 26.84 -5.11
N GLN A 178 3.76 27.31 -6.03
CA GLN A 178 3.33 28.12 -7.17
C GLN A 178 3.51 27.36 -8.48
N TRP A 179 2.54 27.47 -9.39
CA TRP A 179 2.64 26.96 -10.76
C TRP A 179 3.43 27.93 -11.65
N SER A 180 4.34 27.40 -12.44
CA SER A 180 5.24 28.16 -13.30
C SER A 180 4.53 28.84 -14.48
N ASP A 181 3.47 28.22 -14.99
CA ASP A 181 2.71 28.68 -16.16
C ASP A 181 1.58 29.65 -15.79
N SER A 182 0.74 29.30 -14.81
CA SER A 182 -0.39 30.14 -14.39
C SER A 182 -0.06 31.13 -13.29
N LEU A 183 1.09 30.99 -12.61
CA LEU A 183 1.46 31.72 -11.39
C LEU A 183 0.47 31.50 -10.22
N THR A 184 -0.42 30.51 -10.32
CA THR A 184 -1.37 30.18 -9.25
C THR A 184 -0.64 29.61 -8.03
N ASN A 185 -1.02 30.04 -6.83
CA ASN A 185 -0.53 29.45 -5.59
C ASN A 185 -1.52 28.39 -5.09
N THR A 186 -1.11 27.12 -5.07
CA THR A 186 -1.93 26.02 -4.56
C THR A 186 -1.62 25.73 -3.10
N ARG A 187 -2.68 25.59 -2.30
CA ARG A 187 -2.64 25.11 -0.91
C ARG A 187 -3.27 23.72 -0.85
N PHE A 188 -2.51 22.72 -0.40
CA PHE A 188 -3.03 21.36 -0.19
C PHE A 188 -3.35 21.12 1.29
N ILE A 189 -4.57 20.68 1.56
CA ILE A 189 -5.06 20.39 2.91
C ILE A 189 -5.74 19.01 2.91
N SER A 190 -5.26 18.11 3.75
CA SER A 190 -5.96 16.88 4.11
C SER A 190 -6.59 17.00 5.48
N LEU A 191 -7.79 16.43 5.66
CA LEU A 191 -8.54 16.45 6.91
C LEU A 191 -8.59 15.07 7.57
N GLY A 192 -8.56 15.04 8.90
CA GLY A 192 -8.91 13.85 9.70
C GLY A 192 -10.41 13.76 9.92
N GLU A 193 -10.93 12.58 10.26
CA GLU A 193 -12.35 12.39 10.57
C GLU A 193 -12.75 13.10 11.88
N PHE A 194 -14.02 13.49 12.00
CA PHE A 194 -14.59 14.07 13.21
C PHE A 194 -14.29 13.18 14.44
N GLU A 195 -13.80 13.79 15.52
CA GLU A 195 -13.43 13.10 16.77
C GLU A 195 -12.27 12.06 16.64
N SER A 196 -11.56 12.02 15.52
CA SER A 196 -10.31 11.23 15.38
C SER A 196 -9.11 11.76 16.18
N GLY A 197 -9.21 12.97 16.74
CA GLY A 197 -8.12 13.70 17.39
C GLY A 197 -7.34 14.63 16.45
N ASP A 198 -7.52 14.49 15.14
CA ASP A 198 -6.96 15.38 14.12
C ASP A 198 -7.90 16.56 13.80
N LYS A 199 -7.39 17.57 13.09
CA LYS A 199 -8.22 18.67 12.57
C LYS A 199 -9.11 18.14 11.43
N TRP A 200 -10.41 18.20 11.67
CA TRP A 200 -11.46 17.63 10.81
C TRP A 200 -12.28 18.65 10.04
N ILE A 201 -12.06 19.95 10.33
CA ILE A 201 -12.79 21.07 9.74
C ILE A 201 -11.81 22.19 9.38
N TYR A 202 -12.03 22.81 8.23
CA TYR A 202 -11.24 23.92 7.72
C TYR A 202 -12.16 24.99 7.13
N ALA A 203 -12.15 26.18 7.73
CA ALA A 203 -12.89 27.34 7.25
C ALA A 203 -11.91 28.35 6.66
N PHE A 204 -12.20 28.88 5.48
CA PHE A 204 -11.31 29.81 4.79
C PHE A 204 -12.05 30.79 3.90
N ASN A 205 -11.34 31.86 3.55
CA ASN A 205 -11.82 32.88 2.64
C ASN A 205 -11.09 32.74 1.30
N ILE A 206 -11.82 32.89 0.21
CA ILE A 206 -11.25 32.85 -1.14
C ILE A 206 -11.87 33.95 -2.01
N ASN A 207 -11.08 34.47 -2.94
CA ASN A 207 -11.54 35.40 -3.97
C ASN A 207 -11.37 34.75 -5.34
N ALA A 208 -12.26 35.07 -6.28
CA ALA A 208 -12.17 34.58 -7.65
C ALA A 208 -10.94 35.15 -8.40
N THR A 209 -10.37 36.26 -7.92
CA THR A 209 -9.13 36.85 -8.43
C THR A 209 -7.89 36.24 -7.77
N GLN A 210 -6.92 35.84 -8.61
CA GLN A 210 -5.61 35.31 -8.21
C GLN A 210 -4.90 36.29 -7.24
N GLU A 211 -4.26 35.74 -6.20
CA GLU A 211 -3.42 36.53 -5.29
C GLU A 211 -2.28 37.20 -6.07
N LEU A 212 -2.29 38.54 -6.14
CA LEU A 212 -1.25 39.33 -6.83
C LEU A 212 0.13 39.25 -6.16
N LYS A 213 0.21 38.73 -4.93
CA LYS A 213 1.46 38.57 -4.18
C LYS A 213 1.60 37.13 -3.69
N PRO A 214 2.71 36.44 -4.01
CA PRO A 214 2.95 35.08 -3.54
C PRO A 214 3.06 35.03 -2.00
N PRO A 215 2.62 33.94 -1.36
CA PRO A 215 2.83 33.71 0.07
C PRO A 215 4.32 33.75 0.44
N ALA A 216 4.63 34.25 1.64
CA ALA A 216 6.03 34.33 2.10
C ALA A 216 6.71 32.97 2.31
N ASN A 217 5.93 31.89 2.47
CA ASN A 217 6.37 30.54 2.75
C ASN A 217 6.22 29.59 1.55
N LEU A 218 6.43 30.09 0.32
CA LEU A 218 6.41 29.27 -0.88
C LEU A 218 7.46 28.15 -0.81
N THR A 219 7.06 26.98 -1.31
CA THR A 219 7.90 25.79 -1.43
C THR A 219 7.95 25.33 -2.89
N PRO A 220 8.92 24.48 -3.27
CA PRO A 220 8.96 23.90 -4.61
C PRO A 220 7.63 23.21 -4.97
N ASN A 221 7.22 23.37 -6.23
CA ASN A 221 6.02 22.74 -6.74
C ASN A 221 6.25 21.23 -6.95
N PRO A 222 5.55 20.35 -6.22
CA PRO A 222 5.72 18.90 -6.33
C PRO A 222 5.22 18.35 -7.66
N PHE A 223 4.44 19.13 -8.40
CA PHE A 223 3.91 18.77 -9.71
C PHE A 223 4.76 19.34 -10.86
N GLU A 224 5.66 20.29 -10.64
CA GLU A 224 6.51 20.85 -11.72
C GLU A 224 7.98 20.62 -11.51
N THR A 225 8.35 19.94 -10.43
CA THR A 225 9.71 19.45 -10.27
C THR A 225 10.07 18.74 -11.58
N GLU A 226 11.10 19.23 -12.28
CA GLU A 226 11.64 18.60 -13.50
C GLU A 226 11.56 17.11 -13.28
N GLU A 227 11.08 16.38 -14.30
CA GLU A 227 11.01 14.93 -14.27
C GLU A 227 12.07 14.39 -13.32
N VAL A 228 11.63 13.97 -12.14
CA VAL A 228 12.25 12.80 -11.53
C VAL A 228 11.86 11.70 -12.50
N THR A 229 12.57 11.68 -13.64
CA THR A 229 13.03 10.47 -14.26
C THR A 229 13.24 9.54 -13.09
N GLN A 230 12.43 8.48 -13.06
CA GLN A 230 12.69 7.25 -12.31
C GLN A 230 14.17 7.23 -11.97
N PRO A 231 14.60 7.17 -10.70
CA PRO A 231 15.94 7.54 -10.28
C PRO A 231 16.96 7.15 -11.35
N LYS A 232 17.32 8.12 -12.22
CA LYS A 232 18.18 7.80 -13.35
C LYS A 232 19.50 7.49 -12.69
N LYS A 233 19.97 6.27 -12.98
CA LYS A 233 21.36 5.83 -12.93
C LYS A 233 22.29 7.03 -12.78
N ARG A 234 23.16 6.99 -11.77
CA ARG A 234 24.38 7.80 -11.74
C ARG A 234 24.99 7.79 -13.14
N VAL A 235 24.80 8.87 -13.90
CA VAL A 235 25.64 9.18 -15.05
C VAL A 235 26.89 9.75 -14.42
N PHE A 236 27.96 8.95 -14.47
CA PHE A 236 29.31 9.45 -14.32
C PHE A 236 29.49 10.55 -15.37
N GLU A 237 29.89 11.74 -14.97
CA GLU A 237 30.66 12.59 -15.86
C GLU A 237 31.88 11.77 -16.31
N GLU A 238 31.96 11.47 -17.60
CA GLU A 238 33.20 10.99 -18.20
C GLU A 238 34.23 12.11 -18.14
N PRO A 239 35.41 11.89 -17.54
CA PRO A 239 36.57 12.69 -17.87
C PRO A 239 36.83 12.55 -19.36
N LEU A 240 37.20 13.65 -19.99
CA LEU A 240 37.70 13.71 -21.36
C LEU A 240 38.61 12.50 -21.64
N ALA A 241 38.37 11.89 -22.79
CA ALA A 241 39.03 10.69 -23.28
C ALA A 241 40.53 10.70 -22.99
N ASP A 242 40.96 9.79 -22.12
CA ASP A 242 42.24 9.12 -22.30
C ASP A 242 42.20 7.68 -21.77
N ASP A 243 42.67 6.81 -22.65
CA ASP A 243 43.08 5.41 -22.55
C ASP A 243 42.36 4.35 -21.66
N THR A 244 41.90 3.30 -22.35
CA THR A 244 41.66 1.90 -21.97
C THR A 244 41.62 1.47 -20.47
N SER A 245 40.41 1.17 -19.94
CA SER A 245 40.04 -0.08 -19.19
C SER A 245 38.75 0.07 -18.35
N LYS A 246 37.67 -0.63 -18.72
CA LYS A 246 36.40 -0.68 -17.95
C LYS A 246 36.57 -1.47 -16.64
N LYS A 247 36.58 -0.79 -15.49
CA LYS A 247 36.46 -1.44 -14.16
C LYS A 247 34.99 -1.77 -13.85
N ILE A 248 34.66 -3.06 -13.82
CA ILE A 248 33.42 -3.62 -13.27
C ILE A 248 33.32 -3.22 -11.79
N ARG A 249 32.28 -2.47 -11.39
CA ARG A 249 31.98 -2.24 -9.97
C ARG A 249 31.48 -3.56 -9.36
N LEU A 250 32.39 -4.32 -8.75
CA LEU A 250 32.06 -5.50 -7.94
C LEU A 250 31.08 -5.10 -6.83
N ARG A 251 29.94 -5.80 -6.73
CA ARG A 251 29.00 -5.62 -5.61
C ARG A 251 29.70 -6.04 -4.33
N LYS A 252 29.57 -5.23 -3.26
CA LYS A 252 30.15 -5.56 -1.95
C LYS A 252 29.45 -6.80 -1.39
N VAL A 253 30.21 -7.87 -1.19
CA VAL A 253 29.77 -9.06 -0.45
C VAL A 253 29.50 -8.63 1.00
N VAL A 254 28.31 -8.95 1.52
CA VAL A 254 27.95 -8.66 2.91
C VAL A 254 28.46 -9.81 3.77
N SER A 255 29.34 -9.52 4.75
CA SER A 255 29.82 -10.56 5.67
C SER A 255 28.71 -11.01 6.64
N PRO A 256 28.80 -12.24 7.19
CA PRO A 256 27.84 -12.72 8.19
C PRO A 256 27.61 -11.78 9.37
N GLU A 257 28.67 -11.11 9.84
CA GLU A 257 28.62 -10.14 10.95
C GLU A 257 27.77 -8.90 10.64
N ASN A 258 27.56 -8.58 9.35
CA ASN A 258 26.79 -7.43 8.89
C ASN A 258 25.43 -7.83 8.27
N CYS A 259 25.10 -9.12 8.24
CA CYS A 259 23.87 -9.62 7.67
C CYS A 259 22.73 -9.59 8.70
N PHE A 260 21.58 -9.01 8.34
CA PHE A 260 20.41 -8.92 9.24
C PHE A 260 19.80 -10.28 9.64
N PHE A 261 20.16 -11.36 8.94
CA PHE A 261 19.59 -12.70 9.15
C PHE A 261 20.60 -13.70 9.74
N CYS A 262 21.86 -13.32 9.92
CA CYS A 262 22.87 -14.23 10.49
C CYS A 262 22.83 -14.23 12.01
N LEU A 263 22.81 -15.42 12.62
CA LEU A 263 22.92 -15.61 14.08
C LEU A 263 24.22 -15.04 14.66
N SER A 264 25.26 -14.95 13.83
CA SER A 264 26.57 -14.36 14.20
C SER A 264 26.58 -12.82 14.20
N ASN A 265 25.53 -12.16 13.70
CA ASN A 265 25.45 -10.70 13.74
C ASN A 265 25.03 -10.23 15.15
N PRO A 266 25.85 -9.45 15.87
CA PRO A 266 25.53 -9.00 17.22
C PRO A 266 24.32 -8.06 17.29
N LYS A 267 23.87 -7.50 16.16
CA LYS A 267 22.69 -6.65 16.04
C LYS A 267 21.43 -7.41 15.57
N LEU A 268 21.48 -8.74 15.54
CA LEU A 268 20.32 -9.56 15.22
C LEU A 268 19.22 -9.35 16.27
N GLU A 269 17.97 -9.27 15.81
CA GLU A 269 16.77 -9.19 16.65
C GLU A 269 16.44 -10.57 17.24
N SER A 270 17.28 -11.07 18.15
CA SER A 270 17.19 -12.44 18.68
C SER A 270 15.89 -12.72 19.45
N HIS A 271 15.23 -11.69 19.98
CA HIS A 271 13.93 -11.82 20.67
C HIS A 271 12.80 -12.28 19.74
N MET A 272 12.97 -12.15 18.41
CA MET A 272 11.98 -12.56 17.42
C MET A 272 12.02 -14.06 17.07
N ILE A 273 13.12 -14.75 17.41
CA ILE A 273 13.35 -16.16 17.06
C ILE A 273 12.38 -17.07 17.81
N ILE A 274 11.70 -17.93 17.07
CA ILE A 274 10.72 -18.91 17.58
C ILE A 274 11.39 -20.24 17.89
N SER A 275 12.14 -20.79 16.93
CA SER A 275 12.71 -22.15 16.96
C SER A 275 14.03 -22.16 16.20
N ILE A 276 15.00 -22.97 16.64
CA ILE A 276 16.31 -23.12 15.99
C ILE A 276 16.57 -24.60 15.78
N GLY A 277 16.64 -25.02 14.51
CA GLY A 277 17.09 -26.34 14.11
C GLY A 277 18.60 -26.39 13.86
N GLU A 278 19.06 -27.46 13.24
CA GLU A 278 20.48 -27.69 12.98
C GLU A 278 20.98 -26.86 11.77
N HIS A 279 20.14 -26.70 10.75
CA HIS A 279 20.49 -26.08 9.46
C HIS A 279 19.69 -24.80 9.17
N ALA A 280 18.52 -24.62 9.79
CA ALA A 280 17.61 -23.50 9.63
C ALA A 280 16.96 -23.12 10.96
N TYR A 281 16.49 -21.88 11.05
CA TYR A 281 15.73 -21.39 12.20
C TYR A 281 14.46 -20.66 11.74
N LEU A 282 13.49 -20.59 12.65
CA LEU A 282 12.19 -19.94 12.47
C LEU A 282 12.14 -18.66 13.29
N THR A 283 11.71 -17.55 12.69
CA THR A 283 11.56 -16.26 13.36
C THR A 283 10.31 -15.53 12.86
N ILE A 284 9.69 -14.68 13.67
CA ILE A 284 8.59 -13.82 13.18
C ILE A 284 9.12 -12.79 12.18
N ALA A 285 8.23 -12.28 11.32
CA ALA A 285 8.59 -11.26 10.35
C ALA A 285 8.56 -9.86 10.96
N LYS A 286 9.60 -9.06 10.70
CA LYS A 286 9.57 -7.63 11.04
C LYS A 286 8.56 -6.93 10.16
N GLY A 287 7.55 -6.32 10.78
CA GLY A 287 6.45 -5.71 10.06
C GLY A 287 5.58 -6.75 9.35
N PRO A 288 4.80 -7.55 10.10
CA PRO A 288 4.03 -8.65 9.53
C PRO A 288 3.05 -8.17 8.46
N LEU A 289 2.69 -9.05 7.51
CA LEU A 289 1.67 -8.75 6.48
C LEU A 289 0.30 -9.26 6.91
N THR A 290 0.24 -10.45 7.49
CA THR A 290 -0.97 -11.08 8.04
C THR A 290 -1.30 -10.47 9.40
N ARG A 291 -2.56 -10.57 9.81
CA ARG A 291 -3.08 -9.99 11.06
C ARG A 291 -3.54 -11.09 12.00
N PRO A 292 -3.56 -10.83 13.32
CA PRO A 292 -4.30 -11.64 14.26
C PRO A 292 -5.74 -11.87 13.78
N THR A 293 -6.24 -13.08 14.04
CA THR A 293 -7.60 -13.51 13.74
C THR A 293 -8.34 -13.79 15.04
N ARG A 294 -9.61 -14.20 14.94
CA ARG A 294 -10.39 -14.63 16.12
C ARG A 294 -9.77 -15.86 16.81
N LEU A 295 -9.11 -16.74 16.05
CA LEU A 295 -8.55 -17.99 16.55
C LEU A 295 -7.05 -17.89 16.89
N MET A 296 -6.36 -16.91 16.32
CA MET A 296 -4.91 -16.72 16.47
C MET A 296 -4.60 -15.27 16.86
N ASN A 297 -4.14 -15.04 18.08
CA ASN A 297 -3.95 -13.70 18.66
C ASN A 297 -2.62 -13.01 18.29
N PHE A 298 -1.82 -13.58 17.39
CA PHE A 298 -0.59 -13.01 16.82
C PHE A 298 -0.67 -13.04 15.30
N SER A 299 0.23 -12.33 14.59
CA SER A 299 0.12 -12.19 13.14
C SER A 299 0.40 -13.48 12.35
N GLY A 300 1.31 -14.31 12.87
CA GLY A 300 1.74 -15.57 12.28
C GLY A 300 2.64 -15.44 11.02
N HIS A 301 2.91 -14.22 10.53
CA HIS A 301 3.88 -14.02 9.45
C HIS A 301 5.29 -14.32 9.97
N CYS A 302 5.92 -15.36 9.44
CA CYS A 302 7.23 -15.83 9.89
C CYS A 302 8.17 -16.13 8.72
N LEU A 303 9.44 -16.35 9.03
CA LEU A 303 10.49 -16.67 8.08
C LEU A 303 11.22 -17.95 8.50
N ILE A 304 11.48 -18.81 7.52
CA ILE A 304 12.43 -19.91 7.64
C ILE A 304 13.74 -19.44 7.01
N ILE A 305 14.83 -19.48 7.78
CA ILE A 305 16.11 -18.90 7.39
C ILE A 305 17.21 -19.93 7.64
N PRO A 306 18.09 -20.23 6.68
CA PRO A 306 19.26 -21.06 6.92
C PRO A 306 20.18 -20.45 7.97
N VAL A 307 20.71 -21.27 8.88
CA VAL A 307 21.74 -20.86 9.85
C VAL A 307 23.01 -20.44 9.10
N ALA A 308 23.37 -21.17 8.04
CA ALA A 308 24.48 -20.81 7.18
C ALA A 308 24.17 -19.55 6.35
N HIS A 309 25.16 -18.66 6.20
CA HIS A 309 25.08 -17.50 5.31
C HIS A 309 25.20 -17.97 3.86
N ILE A 310 24.07 -18.29 3.23
CA ILE A 310 23.99 -18.69 1.83
C ILE A 310 22.97 -17.81 1.09
N PRO A 311 23.25 -17.41 -0.18
CA PRO A 311 22.34 -16.56 -0.95
C PRO A 311 21.20 -17.34 -1.59
N SER A 312 21.41 -18.64 -1.82
CA SER A 312 20.54 -19.54 -2.57
C SER A 312 20.61 -20.94 -1.98
N LEU A 313 19.54 -21.73 -2.17
CA LEU A 313 19.61 -23.18 -2.04
C LEU A 313 20.41 -23.68 -3.25
N ASP A 314 21.68 -23.98 -3.04
CA ASP A 314 22.62 -24.31 -4.11
C ASP A 314 23.17 -25.73 -3.93
N SER A 315 23.22 -26.47 -5.04
CA SER A 315 23.83 -27.79 -5.19
C SER A 315 25.34 -27.73 -5.48
N SER A 316 25.91 -26.53 -5.66
CA SER A 316 27.25 -26.31 -6.21
C SER A 316 28.41 -26.90 -5.42
N ARG A 317 28.25 -27.18 -4.13
CA ARG A 317 29.35 -27.75 -3.32
C ARG A 317 29.50 -29.27 -3.48
N ASP A 318 28.41 -30.00 -3.75
CA ASP A 318 28.40 -31.47 -3.63
C ASP A 318 27.84 -32.22 -4.85
N ASN A 319 27.42 -31.55 -5.94
CA ASN A 319 26.78 -32.18 -7.11
C ASN A 319 25.55 -33.05 -6.78
N LYS A 320 24.93 -32.83 -5.61
CA LYS A 320 23.70 -33.49 -5.17
C LYS A 320 22.49 -32.65 -5.51
N SER A 321 21.33 -33.31 -5.67
CA SER A 321 20.06 -32.61 -5.85
C SER A 321 19.77 -31.73 -4.62
N VAL A 322 19.15 -30.57 -4.82
CA VAL A 322 18.77 -29.66 -3.73
C VAL A 322 17.90 -30.39 -2.71
N VAL A 323 17.03 -31.29 -3.15
CA VAL A 323 16.11 -32.01 -2.27
C VAL A 323 16.77 -33.05 -1.37
N GLU A 324 18.01 -33.44 -1.68
CA GLU A 324 18.79 -34.38 -0.87
C GLU A 324 19.59 -33.67 0.23
N THR A 325 19.61 -32.34 0.24
CA THR A 325 20.40 -31.58 1.21
C THR A 325 19.76 -31.60 2.60
N PRO A 326 20.54 -31.70 3.69
CA PRO A 326 20.01 -31.63 5.06
C PRO A 326 19.21 -30.34 5.32
N LEU A 327 19.67 -29.22 4.76
CA LEU A 327 18.98 -27.94 4.84
C LEU A 327 17.58 -28.00 4.20
N TYR A 328 17.46 -28.55 2.99
CA TYR A 328 16.16 -28.66 2.32
C TYR A 328 15.21 -29.56 3.12
N ASN A 329 15.69 -30.69 3.62
CA ASN A 329 14.90 -31.59 4.46
C ASN A 329 14.39 -30.88 5.73
N GLU A 330 15.22 -30.08 6.39
CA GLU A 330 14.79 -29.32 7.58
C GLU A 330 13.81 -28.20 7.23
N ILE A 331 14.01 -27.49 6.10
CA ILE A 331 13.04 -26.53 5.58
C ILE A 331 11.68 -27.20 5.36
N MET A 332 11.64 -28.40 4.75
CA MET A 332 10.40 -29.14 4.52
C MET A 332 9.73 -29.54 5.84
N ARG A 333 10.50 -29.96 6.85
CA ARG A 333 9.96 -30.24 8.20
C ARG A 333 9.32 -28.98 8.82
N TYR A 334 9.95 -27.81 8.69
CA TYR A 334 9.36 -26.55 9.12
C TYR A 334 8.08 -26.23 8.36
N GLN A 335 8.07 -26.34 7.02
CA GLN A 335 6.89 -26.08 6.21
C GLN A 335 5.72 -27.00 6.60
N VAL A 336 5.96 -28.30 6.73
CA VAL A 336 4.95 -29.28 7.18
C VAL A 336 4.41 -28.94 8.57
N SER A 337 5.29 -28.57 9.50
CA SER A 337 4.92 -28.21 10.86
C SER A 337 4.07 -26.94 10.90
N LEU A 338 4.45 -25.91 10.13
CA LEU A 338 3.70 -24.66 10.00
C LEU A 338 2.35 -24.86 9.33
N VAL A 339 2.24 -25.72 8.31
CA VAL A 339 0.94 -26.04 7.67
C VAL A 339 -0.01 -26.70 8.67
N LYS A 340 0.47 -27.68 9.44
CA LYS A 340 -0.33 -28.33 10.49
C LYS A 340 -0.70 -27.36 11.62
N PHE A 341 0.23 -26.48 11.99
CA PHE A 341 0.02 -25.46 13.00
C PHE A 341 -1.05 -24.45 12.59
N PHE A 342 -0.96 -23.89 11.38
CA PHE A 342 -1.93 -22.90 10.91
C PHE A 342 -3.30 -23.49 10.59
N ASP A 343 -3.38 -24.77 10.19
CA ASP A 343 -4.68 -25.46 10.07
C ASP A 343 -5.41 -25.57 11.41
N SER A 344 -4.70 -25.67 12.53
CA SER A 344 -5.33 -25.64 13.88
C SER A 344 -6.07 -24.33 14.18
N PHE A 345 -5.76 -23.26 13.42
CA PHE A 345 -6.45 -21.97 13.45
C PHE A 345 -7.38 -21.75 12.24
N GLU A 346 -7.66 -22.81 11.47
CA GLU A 346 -8.46 -22.78 10.24
C GLU A 346 -7.86 -21.91 9.11
N LEU A 347 -6.54 -21.72 9.11
CA LEU A 347 -5.83 -20.91 8.12
C LEU A 347 -5.12 -21.78 7.08
N ALA A 348 -5.14 -21.32 5.84
CA ALA A 348 -4.25 -21.79 4.79
C ALA A 348 -2.86 -21.18 4.95
N THR A 349 -1.86 -21.80 4.33
CA THR A 349 -0.46 -21.35 4.41
C THR A 349 0.10 -21.06 3.02
N VAL A 350 0.72 -19.91 2.84
CA VAL A 350 1.45 -19.56 1.62
C VAL A 350 2.92 -19.33 1.95
N PHE A 351 3.80 -20.06 1.27
CA PHE A 351 5.24 -19.82 1.30
C PHE A 351 5.66 -19.03 0.06
N PHE A 352 6.58 -18.10 0.24
CA PHE A 352 7.18 -17.30 -0.83
C PHE A 352 8.69 -17.26 -0.69
N GLN A 353 9.41 -17.50 -1.78
CA GLN A 353 10.88 -17.46 -1.79
C GLN A 353 11.42 -16.92 -3.11
N ILE A 354 12.59 -16.29 -3.01
CA ILE A 354 13.43 -15.92 -4.13
C ILE A 354 14.74 -16.69 -3.95
N ASN A 355 14.99 -17.66 -4.81
CA ASN A 355 16.25 -18.38 -4.85
C ASN A 355 17.14 -17.74 -5.92
N LYS A 356 18.09 -16.91 -5.49
CA LYS A 356 18.88 -16.09 -6.42
C LYS A 356 20.32 -15.94 -5.93
N ALA A 357 21.29 -16.28 -6.78
CA ALA A 357 22.70 -16.39 -6.43
C ALA A 357 23.36 -15.08 -5.91
N ASP A 358 22.81 -13.92 -6.28
CA ASP A 358 23.33 -12.61 -5.86
C ASP A 358 22.56 -11.99 -4.66
N SER A 359 21.69 -12.77 -4.02
CA SER A 359 21.05 -12.39 -2.76
C SER A 359 22.08 -12.31 -1.63
N VAL A 360 21.72 -11.67 -0.52
CA VAL A 360 22.58 -11.64 0.67
C VAL A 360 22.42 -12.92 1.48
N HIS A 361 21.18 -13.25 1.85
CA HIS A 361 20.86 -14.43 2.65
C HIS A 361 19.48 -14.95 2.23
N PHE A 362 19.45 -16.21 1.83
CA PHE A 362 18.23 -16.92 1.47
C PHE A 362 17.25 -16.97 2.64
N HIS A 363 15.96 -16.81 2.35
CA HIS A 363 14.90 -16.99 3.33
C HIS A 363 13.59 -17.32 2.62
N ILE A 364 12.71 -18.02 3.33
CA ILE A 364 11.35 -18.32 2.89
C ILE A 364 10.40 -17.57 3.81
N GLN A 365 9.54 -16.73 3.25
CA GLN A 365 8.47 -16.08 4.01
C GLN A 365 7.24 -16.99 4.04
N CYS A 366 6.59 -17.06 5.19
CA CYS A 366 5.40 -17.89 5.44
C CYS A 366 4.24 -17.02 5.92
N PHE A 367 3.12 -17.08 5.21
CA PHE A 367 1.95 -16.25 5.44
C PHE A 367 0.73 -17.13 5.74
N PRO A 368 0.19 -17.08 6.96
CA PRO A 368 -1.10 -17.70 7.26
C PRO A 368 -2.25 -16.80 6.79
N ILE A 369 -3.16 -17.34 5.97
CA ILE A 369 -4.26 -16.60 5.37
C ILE A 369 -5.59 -17.37 5.48
N PRO A 370 -6.75 -16.69 5.48
CA PRO A 370 -8.02 -17.40 5.42
C PRO A 370 -8.14 -18.18 4.10
N ALA A 371 -8.58 -19.44 4.16
CA ALA A 371 -8.54 -20.36 3.04
C ALA A 371 -9.31 -19.86 1.80
N ASP A 372 -10.41 -19.13 1.99
CA ASP A 372 -11.23 -18.59 0.90
C ASP A 372 -10.46 -17.66 -0.04
N PHE A 373 -9.42 -16.99 0.46
CA PHE A 373 -8.59 -16.12 -0.37
C PHE A 373 -7.77 -16.89 -1.40
N LEU A 374 -7.43 -18.16 -1.16
CA LEU A 374 -6.65 -18.96 -2.12
C LEU A 374 -7.34 -19.09 -3.47
N THR A 375 -8.68 -19.06 -3.51
CA THR A 375 -9.46 -19.14 -4.76
C THR A 375 -9.14 -17.99 -5.73
N LYS A 376 -8.68 -16.85 -5.20
CA LYS A 376 -8.30 -15.66 -5.99
C LYS A 376 -6.79 -15.57 -6.22
N PHE A 377 -5.99 -16.50 -5.72
CA PHE A 377 -4.53 -16.39 -5.78
C PHE A 377 -4.01 -16.36 -7.22
N SER A 378 -4.46 -17.29 -8.08
CA SER A 378 -4.01 -17.36 -9.49
C SER A 378 -4.28 -16.04 -10.23
N SER A 379 -5.49 -15.49 -10.09
CA SER A 379 -5.87 -14.26 -10.78
C SER A 379 -5.13 -13.02 -10.26
N VAL A 380 -4.82 -12.96 -8.96
CA VAL A 380 -3.97 -11.89 -8.39
C VAL A 380 -2.53 -12.04 -8.87
N LEU A 381 -1.96 -13.26 -8.85
CA LEU A 381 -0.62 -13.53 -9.32
C LEU A 381 -0.45 -13.17 -10.80
N GLU A 382 -1.42 -13.54 -11.64
CA GLU A 382 -1.44 -13.20 -13.07
C GLU A 382 -1.49 -11.69 -13.30
N ARG A 383 -2.39 -10.96 -12.61
CA ARG A 383 -2.47 -9.49 -12.72
C ARG A 383 -1.18 -8.80 -12.28
N LYS A 384 -0.57 -9.22 -11.16
CA LYS A 384 0.71 -8.67 -10.68
C LYS A 384 1.88 -9.02 -11.61
N SER A 385 1.89 -10.22 -12.16
CA SER A 385 2.91 -10.65 -13.13
C SER A 385 2.78 -9.85 -14.43
N LYS A 386 1.55 -9.65 -14.94
CA LYS A 386 1.28 -8.80 -16.11
C LYS A 386 1.78 -7.38 -15.89
N TYR A 387 1.44 -6.77 -14.75
CA TYR A 387 1.94 -5.44 -14.39
C TYR A 387 3.47 -5.39 -14.37
N ASN A 388 4.15 -6.36 -13.73
CA ASN A 388 5.61 -6.44 -13.75
C ASN A 388 6.15 -6.53 -15.19
N ASN A 389 5.57 -7.40 -16.01
CA ASN A 389 6.07 -7.68 -17.34
C ASN A 389 5.86 -6.53 -18.33
N GLU A 390 4.78 -5.76 -18.17
CA GLU A 390 4.40 -4.67 -19.08
C GLU A 390 4.88 -3.30 -18.60
N LYS A 391 4.79 -3.02 -17.29
CA LYS A 391 5.10 -1.69 -16.74
C LYS A 391 6.53 -1.58 -16.21
N LEU A 392 7.15 -2.69 -15.81
CA LEU A 392 8.53 -2.72 -15.28
C LEU A 392 9.49 -3.38 -16.27
N ILE A 393 9.66 -2.77 -17.45
CA ILE A 393 10.44 -3.32 -18.58
C ILE A 393 11.90 -3.70 -18.28
N GLN A 394 12.49 -3.14 -17.20
CA GLN A 394 13.84 -3.48 -16.77
C GLN A 394 13.89 -4.76 -15.93
N ASN A 395 12.76 -5.19 -15.38
CA ASN A 395 12.66 -6.39 -14.58
C ASN A 395 12.62 -7.65 -15.43
N THR A 396 12.98 -8.78 -14.82
CA THR A 396 12.75 -10.10 -15.39
C THR A 396 11.26 -10.28 -15.66
N LYS A 397 10.93 -10.93 -16.78
CA LYS A 397 9.55 -11.36 -17.02
C LYS A 397 9.22 -12.49 -16.07
N LEU A 398 8.07 -12.39 -15.42
CA LEU A 398 7.54 -13.38 -14.51
C LEU A 398 6.42 -14.14 -15.23
N MET A 399 6.70 -15.38 -15.60
CA MET A 399 5.77 -16.26 -16.31
C MET A 399 5.63 -17.55 -15.49
N PHE A 400 4.78 -17.48 -14.47
CA PHE A 400 4.61 -18.57 -13.52
C PHE A 400 4.02 -19.81 -14.17
N GLN A 401 4.68 -20.94 -13.96
CA GLN A 401 4.16 -22.27 -14.23
C GLN A 401 3.52 -22.82 -12.96
N LYS A 402 2.39 -23.51 -13.10
CA LYS A 402 1.68 -24.15 -11.99
C LYS A 402 1.98 -25.65 -11.98
N PHE A 403 2.36 -26.17 -10.82
CA PHE A 403 2.50 -27.59 -10.53
C PHE A 403 1.54 -27.99 -9.42
N LYS A 404 1.21 -29.28 -9.38
CA LYS A 404 0.29 -29.83 -8.38
C LYS A 404 0.92 -29.79 -6.98
N ASP A 405 2.15 -30.23 -6.85
CA ASP A 405 2.85 -30.37 -5.58
C ASP A 405 4.36 -30.25 -5.79
N THR A 406 5.12 -30.25 -4.69
CA THR A 406 6.59 -30.22 -4.71
C THR A 406 7.21 -31.58 -5.06
N GLU A 407 6.40 -32.61 -5.29
CA GLU A 407 6.85 -33.94 -5.72
C GLU A 407 6.80 -34.10 -7.25
N ASP A 408 6.21 -33.14 -7.97
CA ASP A 408 6.16 -33.14 -9.43
C ASP A 408 7.58 -33.23 -10.03
N PRO A 409 7.89 -34.23 -10.87
CA PRO A 409 9.23 -34.40 -11.43
C PRO A 409 9.73 -33.16 -12.20
N LYS A 410 8.83 -32.41 -12.85
CA LYS A 410 9.20 -31.18 -13.58
C LYS A 410 9.51 -30.04 -12.62
N TYR A 411 8.84 -29.99 -11.46
CA TYR A 411 9.19 -29.04 -10.41
C TYR A 411 10.58 -29.35 -9.83
N LEU A 412 10.87 -30.62 -9.56
CA LEU A 412 12.18 -31.07 -9.07
C LEU A 412 13.30 -30.73 -10.06
N GLU A 413 13.11 -31.02 -11.35
CA GLU A 413 14.03 -30.62 -12.41
C GLU A 413 14.22 -29.09 -12.46
N PHE A 414 13.14 -28.33 -12.22
CA PHE A 414 13.18 -26.87 -12.21
C PHE A 414 14.11 -26.32 -11.13
N ILE A 415 13.99 -26.82 -9.89
CA ILE A 415 14.78 -26.34 -8.77
C ILE A 415 16.23 -26.82 -8.82
N ASP A 416 16.49 -27.95 -9.48
CA ASP A 416 17.84 -28.48 -9.72
C ASP A 416 18.54 -27.89 -10.95
N SER A 417 17.84 -27.10 -11.76
CA SER A 417 18.37 -26.50 -13.00
C SER A 417 19.50 -25.48 -12.81
N LYS A 418 19.86 -25.17 -11.56
CA LYS A 418 20.87 -24.16 -11.14
C LYS A 418 20.56 -22.73 -11.58
N LYS A 419 19.36 -22.47 -12.10
CA LYS A 419 18.91 -21.13 -12.48
C LYS A 419 18.25 -20.45 -11.28
N ASP A 420 18.40 -19.13 -11.23
CA ASP A 420 17.65 -18.31 -10.29
C ASP A 420 16.14 -18.48 -10.53
N TYR A 421 15.36 -18.56 -9.46
CA TYR A 421 13.90 -18.68 -9.55
C TYR A 421 13.17 -17.95 -8.41
N ILE A 422 11.90 -17.68 -8.65
CA ILE A 422 10.95 -17.14 -7.67
C ILE A 422 9.75 -18.09 -7.62
N SER A 423 9.28 -18.39 -6.41
CA SER A 423 8.18 -19.35 -6.26
C SER A 423 7.23 -19.02 -5.12
N PHE A 424 6.00 -19.50 -5.28
CA PHE A 424 4.99 -19.60 -4.23
C PHE A 424 4.58 -21.05 -4.06
N THR A 425 4.47 -21.49 -2.81
CA THR A 425 3.91 -22.81 -2.47
C THR A 425 2.71 -22.61 -1.56
N LEU A 426 1.55 -23.08 -2.00
CA LEU A 426 0.27 -22.86 -1.33
C LEU A 426 -0.18 -24.18 -0.72
N PHE A 427 -0.71 -24.13 0.51
CA PHE A 427 -1.35 -25.26 1.17
C PHE A 427 -2.74 -24.84 1.64
N ASN A 428 -3.77 -25.49 1.11
CA ASN A 428 -5.14 -25.32 1.58
C ASN A 428 -5.38 -26.24 2.78
N ARG A 429 -4.94 -25.79 3.96
CA ARG A 429 -5.18 -26.42 5.28
C ARG A 429 -4.67 -27.85 5.45
N SER A 430 -4.08 -28.45 4.42
CA SER A 430 -3.55 -29.81 4.44
C SER A 430 -2.27 -29.88 3.62
N ILE A 431 -1.31 -30.67 4.10
CA ILE A 431 -0.07 -30.98 3.37
C ILE A 431 -0.35 -31.65 2.01
N SER A 432 -1.48 -32.34 1.86
CA SER A 432 -1.88 -33.00 0.61
C SER A 432 -2.62 -32.09 -0.37
N LYS A 433 -3.05 -30.90 0.06
CA LYS A 433 -3.74 -29.91 -0.78
C LYS A 433 -2.78 -28.78 -1.13
N GLN A 434 -1.78 -29.13 -1.91
CA GLN A 434 -0.71 -28.24 -2.33
C GLN A 434 -0.98 -27.67 -3.72
N GLU A 435 -0.42 -26.49 -4.00
CA GLU A 435 -0.21 -25.97 -5.35
C GLU A 435 1.11 -25.18 -5.38
N VAL A 436 1.88 -25.28 -6.46
CA VAL A 436 3.16 -24.58 -6.59
C VAL A 436 3.16 -23.70 -7.83
N TYR A 437 3.60 -22.45 -7.69
CA TYR A 437 3.78 -21.50 -8.78
C TYR A 437 5.24 -21.10 -8.84
N ILE A 438 5.93 -21.34 -9.97
CA ILE A 438 7.37 -21.06 -10.09
C ILE A 438 7.72 -20.50 -11.48
N THR A 439 8.70 -19.60 -11.52
CA THR A 439 9.28 -19.07 -12.77
C THR A 439 10.77 -18.80 -12.58
N TYR A 440 11.52 -18.92 -13.68
CA TYR A 440 12.93 -18.53 -13.71
C TYR A 440 13.05 -17.02 -13.64
N ILE A 441 14.18 -16.57 -13.10
CA ILE A 441 14.62 -15.19 -13.09
C ILE A 441 15.75 -15.07 -14.11
N ASP A 442 15.65 -14.08 -15.00
CA ASP A 442 16.77 -13.67 -15.84
C ASP A 442 17.77 -12.90 -14.98
N SER A 443 18.92 -13.51 -14.69
CA SER A 443 19.98 -12.91 -13.84
C SER A 443 20.57 -11.61 -14.42
N SER A 444 20.35 -11.31 -15.71
CA SER A 444 20.74 -10.04 -16.33
C SER A 444 19.77 -8.88 -16.04
N LYS A 445 18.59 -9.18 -15.49
CA LYS A 445 17.50 -8.23 -15.25
C LYS A 445 17.30 -7.97 -13.75
N SER A 446 16.62 -6.86 -13.44
CA SER A 446 16.21 -6.58 -12.05
C SER A 446 15.02 -7.44 -11.61
N LEU A 447 14.82 -7.57 -10.31
CA LEU A 447 13.68 -8.26 -9.71
C LEU A 447 13.14 -7.42 -8.57
N ASP A 448 11.82 -7.28 -8.47
CA ASP A 448 11.19 -6.71 -7.29
C ASP A 448 11.21 -7.72 -6.14
N LEU A 449 12.11 -7.50 -5.16
CA LEU A 449 12.23 -8.35 -3.98
C LEU A 449 10.97 -8.33 -3.09
N GLN A 450 10.08 -7.35 -3.27
CA GLN A 450 8.79 -7.27 -2.56
C GLN A 450 7.63 -7.89 -3.37
N PHE A 451 7.91 -8.54 -4.51
CA PHE A 451 6.86 -9.09 -5.38
C PHE A 451 5.87 -10.00 -4.63
N GLY A 452 6.39 -10.95 -3.84
CA GLY A 452 5.55 -11.84 -3.03
C GLY A 452 4.65 -11.11 -2.04
N ARG A 453 5.21 -10.11 -1.35
CA ARG A 453 4.47 -9.27 -0.41
C ARG A 453 3.40 -8.43 -1.10
N ARG A 454 3.65 -7.94 -2.32
CA ARG A 454 2.65 -7.21 -3.13
C ARG A 454 1.51 -8.10 -3.62
N VAL A 455 1.81 -9.32 -4.06
CA VAL A 455 0.79 -10.32 -4.44
C VAL A 455 -0.12 -10.60 -3.25
N LEU A 456 0.46 -10.91 -2.09
CA LEU A 456 -0.34 -11.24 -0.91
C LEU A 456 -1.03 -10.04 -0.28
N ALA A 457 -0.46 -8.84 -0.36
CA ALA A 457 -1.12 -7.63 0.12
C ALA A 457 -2.38 -7.30 -0.71
N GLU A 458 -2.35 -7.53 -2.03
CA GLU A 458 -3.55 -7.39 -2.86
C GLU A 458 -4.55 -8.50 -2.57
N LEU A 459 -4.08 -9.76 -2.48
CA LEU A 459 -4.92 -10.90 -2.16
C LEU A 459 -5.70 -10.67 -0.86
N LEU A 460 -5.01 -10.25 0.20
CA LEU A 460 -5.57 -10.00 1.53
C LEU A 460 -6.27 -8.64 1.66
N GLN A 461 -6.29 -7.82 0.60
CA GLN A 461 -6.87 -6.48 0.61
C GLN A 461 -6.25 -5.58 1.69
N THR A 462 -4.94 -5.70 1.89
CA THR A 462 -4.15 -4.90 2.85
C THR A 462 -3.09 -4.04 2.16
N PRO A 463 -3.45 -3.11 1.24
CA PRO A 463 -2.48 -2.33 0.46
C PRO A 463 -1.58 -1.45 1.34
N LYS A 464 -2.10 -0.94 2.47
CA LYS A 464 -1.34 -0.17 3.47
C LYS A 464 -0.16 -0.94 4.09
N ARG A 465 -0.14 -2.28 3.95
CA ARG A 465 0.90 -3.14 4.51
C ARG A 465 1.93 -3.61 3.48
N ILE A 466 1.94 -3.09 2.25
CA ILE A 466 2.92 -3.50 1.20
C ILE A 466 4.37 -3.22 1.62
N LYS A 467 4.63 -2.14 2.37
CA LYS A 467 5.97 -1.78 2.84
C LYS A 467 6.19 -2.21 4.29
N TRP A 468 7.17 -3.09 4.51
CA TRP A 468 7.31 -3.80 5.79
C TRP A 468 7.83 -2.87 6.87
N ASP A 469 8.64 -1.91 6.47
CA ASP A 469 9.25 -0.90 7.32
C ASP A 469 8.24 0.08 7.94
N LYS A 470 7.07 0.28 7.30
CA LYS A 470 5.95 1.03 7.89
C LYS A 470 4.98 0.15 8.68
N CYS A 471 5.19 -1.16 8.69
CA CYS A 471 4.42 -2.10 9.51
C CYS A 471 5.16 -2.49 10.79
N LYS A 472 6.35 -1.92 11.05
CA LYS A 472 7.21 -2.28 12.19
C LYS A 472 6.43 -2.17 13.50
N GLN A 473 6.59 -3.19 14.32
CA GLN A 473 6.05 -3.23 15.67
C GLN A 473 7.13 -2.73 16.64
N SER A 474 6.72 -2.32 17.83
CA SER A 474 7.67 -2.08 18.90
C SER A 474 8.28 -3.41 19.33
N ARG A 475 9.49 -3.38 19.90
CA ARG A 475 10.14 -4.58 20.44
C ARG A 475 9.25 -5.34 21.43
N THR A 476 8.52 -4.63 22.29
CA THR A 476 7.60 -5.26 23.25
C THR A 476 6.48 -6.04 22.56
N VAL A 477 5.93 -5.51 21.46
CA VAL A 477 4.90 -6.21 20.68
C VAL A 477 5.51 -7.42 19.95
N GLU A 478 6.73 -7.28 19.42
CA GLU A 478 7.47 -8.40 18.81
C GLU A 478 7.73 -9.51 19.84
N GLU A 479 8.18 -9.18 21.05
CA GLU A 479 8.39 -10.13 22.16
C GLU A 479 7.09 -10.87 22.52
N GLN A 480 5.97 -10.14 22.66
CA GLN A 480 4.65 -10.73 22.94
C GLN A 480 4.17 -11.65 21.81
N GLU A 481 4.32 -11.24 20.54
CA GLU A 481 3.95 -12.08 19.41
C GLU A 481 4.82 -13.34 19.35
N THR A 482 6.13 -13.22 19.56
CA THR A 482 7.04 -14.37 19.55
C THR A 482 6.72 -15.34 20.70
N GLU A 483 6.43 -14.84 21.90
CA GLU A 483 6.10 -15.69 23.05
C GLU A 483 4.76 -16.42 22.84
N ALA A 484 3.74 -15.73 22.34
CA ALA A 484 2.47 -16.33 21.95
C ALA A 484 2.63 -17.38 20.84
N PHE A 485 3.48 -17.10 19.84
CA PHE A 485 3.80 -18.05 18.78
C PHE A 485 4.46 -19.29 19.38
N LYS A 486 5.52 -19.15 20.19
CA LYS A 486 6.24 -20.26 20.82
C LYS A 486 5.33 -21.15 21.66
N GLU A 487 4.48 -20.56 22.49
CA GLU A 487 3.55 -21.29 23.35
C GLU A 487 2.65 -22.21 22.53
N LYS A 488 2.05 -21.68 21.46
CA LYS A 488 1.12 -22.44 20.61
C LYS A 488 1.83 -23.40 19.65
N PHE A 489 3.03 -23.04 19.19
CA PHE A 489 3.79 -23.84 18.23
C PHE A 489 4.50 -25.04 18.89
N LYS A 490 4.60 -25.08 20.23
CA LYS A 490 5.35 -26.11 20.96
C LYS A 490 5.06 -27.55 20.55
N SER A 491 3.80 -27.92 20.32
CA SER A 491 3.41 -29.29 19.89
C SER A 491 3.70 -29.60 18.42
N TYR A 492 4.07 -28.59 17.64
CA TYR A 492 4.40 -28.68 16.23
C TYR A 492 5.91 -28.48 15.99
N ASP A 493 6.65 -28.03 16.99
CA ASP A 493 8.08 -27.76 16.89
C ASP A 493 8.91 -29.06 16.99
N PHE A 494 9.29 -29.59 15.83
CA PHE A 494 10.11 -30.79 15.74
C PHE A 494 11.53 -30.62 16.31
N THR A 495 12.00 -29.39 16.56
CA THR A 495 13.35 -29.15 17.14
C THR A 495 13.38 -29.37 18.65
N MET A 496 12.21 -29.47 19.28
CA MET A 496 12.06 -29.77 20.71
C MET A 496 12.11 -31.28 21.01
N GLU A 497 11.99 -32.12 19.97
CA GLU A 497 12.21 -33.57 20.04
C GLU A 497 13.72 -33.84 19.93
N GLY A 498 14.43 -33.60 21.03
CA GLY A 498 15.83 -33.98 21.20
C GLY A 498 15.97 -35.37 21.83
#